data_AF-A0A1P8KIW2-F1
#
_entry.id   AF-A0A1P8KIW2-F1
#
_cell.length_a   1.000
_cell.length_b   1.000
_cell.length_c   1.000
_cell.angle_alpha   90.00
_cell.angle_beta   90.00
_cell.angle_gamma   90.00
#
_symmetry.space_group_name_H-M   'P 1'
#
loop_
_entity.id
_entity.type
_entity.pdbx_description
1 polymer ?
#
loop_
_entity_poly.entity_id
_entity_poly.type
_entity_poly.pdbx_seq_one_letter_code
_entity_poly.pdbx_strand_id
1 'polypeptide(L)'
;MNRIFLAILLLGTTLSFANGPQNGQDREKRTPPQEAISACEGLNSGDTCNMTTPRGDSLNGTCQNTPDDKYFVCMPKGMEW
;
A
#
# COMPACT_ATOMS: atom_id res chain seq x y z
N MET A 1 -2.87 -18.36 65.45
CA MET A 1 -3.62 -17.11 65.64
C MET A 1 -3.11 -16.09 64.64
N ASN A 2 -3.86 -15.36 63.82
CA ASN A 2 -5.30 -15.28 63.65
C ASN A 2 -5.59 -14.53 62.32
N ARG A 3 -6.07 -15.26 61.31
CA ARG A 3 -7.29 -14.95 60.52
C ARG A 3 -7.52 -13.53 59.94
N ILE A 4 -6.63 -13.03 59.09
CA ILE A 4 -7.02 -11.93 58.14
C ILE A 4 -6.68 -12.30 56.69
N PHE A 5 -6.54 -13.59 56.40
CA PHE A 5 -6.80 -14.12 55.05
C PHE A 5 -8.31 -14.28 54.94
N LEU A 6 -9.01 -13.40 54.18
CA LEU A 6 -10.34 -13.60 53.54
C LEU A 6 -11.17 -12.30 53.39
N ALA A 7 -10.60 -11.22 52.86
CA ALA A 7 -11.44 -10.15 52.30
C ALA A 7 -10.63 -9.35 51.28
N ILE A 8 -11.32 -8.78 50.30
CA ILE A 8 -10.79 -8.01 49.16
C ILE A 8 -10.42 -8.90 47.95
N LEU A 9 -11.33 -9.83 47.62
CA LEU A 9 -11.61 -10.17 46.24
C LEU A 9 -12.71 -9.22 45.75
N LEU A 10 -12.52 -8.67 44.55
CA LEU A 10 -13.43 -7.81 43.76
C LEU A 10 -13.29 -6.29 43.98
N LEU A 11 -12.48 -5.66 43.12
CA LEU A 11 -12.76 -4.41 42.40
C LEU A 11 -11.52 -3.99 41.60
N GLY A 12 -11.60 -3.95 40.26
CA GLY A 12 -10.65 -3.20 39.42
C GLY A 12 -10.14 -3.88 38.15
N THR A 13 -11.01 -3.93 37.13
CA THR A 13 -10.69 -3.80 35.68
C THR A 13 -9.52 -2.83 35.43
N THR A 14 -8.57 -2.92 34.50
CA THR A 14 -8.34 -3.54 33.18
C THR A 14 -6.81 -3.56 32.98
N LEU A 15 -6.18 -4.42 32.18
CA LEU A 15 -5.93 -4.20 30.75
C LEU A 15 -5.25 -5.48 30.24
N SER A 16 -5.91 -6.20 29.34
CA SER A 16 -5.28 -7.25 28.56
C SER A 16 -4.30 -6.60 27.59
N PHE A 17 -3.00 -6.78 27.76
CA PHE A 17 -2.05 -6.55 26.67
C PHE A 17 -2.14 -7.75 25.72
N ALA A 18 -3.13 -7.73 24.84
CA ALA A 18 -3.11 -8.60 23.67
C ALA A 18 -1.95 -8.12 22.80
N ASN A 19 -0.83 -8.85 22.83
CA ASN A 19 0.19 -8.76 21.81
C ASN A 19 -0.44 -9.34 20.53
N GLY A 20 -1.15 -8.49 19.78
CA GLY A 20 -1.61 -8.84 18.45
C GLY A 20 -0.40 -9.14 17.58
N PRO A 21 -0.48 -10.07 16.61
CA PRO A 21 0.59 -10.26 15.65
C PRO A 21 0.85 -8.91 14.98
N GLN A 22 2.08 -8.43 15.12
CA GLN A 22 2.58 -7.29 14.37
C GLN A 22 2.64 -7.74 12.91
N ASN A 23 1.51 -7.70 12.23
CA ASN A 23 1.43 -7.81 10.79
C ASN A 23 1.96 -6.49 10.25
N GLY A 24 3.29 -6.33 10.35
CA GLY A 24 4.04 -5.48 9.46
C GLY A 24 3.76 -6.04 8.08
N GLN A 25 2.69 -5.54 7.46
CA GLN A 25 2.44 -5.73 6.06
C GLN A 25 3.68 -5.17 5.39
N ASP A 26 4.57 -6.09 5.02
CA ASP A 26 5.48 -5.94 3.91
C ASP A 26 4.68 -5.20 2.85
N ARG A 27 4.96 -3.91 2.70
CA ARG A 27 4.49 -3.15 1.55
C ARG A 27 5.28 -3.73 0.41
N GLU A 28 4.82 -4.88 -0.07
CA GLU A 28 5.36 -5.55 -1.24
C GLU A 28 5.46 -4.46 -2.28
N LYS A 29 6.71 -4.12 -2.58
CA LYS A 29 7.09 -2.93 -3.34
C LYS A 29 6.43 -3.12 -4.70
N ARG A 30 5.26 -2.50 -4.91
CA ARG A 30 4.51 -2.68 -6.15
C ARG A 30 5.35 -2.09 -7.28
N THR A 31 6.01 -2.96 -8.02
CA THR A 31 6.69 -2.59 -9.25
C THR A 31 5.63 -2.30 -10.30
N PRO A 32 5.75 -1.20 -11.06
CA PRO A 32 4.83 -0.96 -12.15
C PRO A 32 4.92 -2.09 -13.19
N PRO A 33 3.80 -2.41 -13.87
CA PRO A 33 3.78 -3.40 -14.93
C PRO A 33 4.64 -2.95 -16.12
N GLN A 34 5.24 -3.91 -16.82
CA GLN A 34 6.14 -3.64 -17.95
C GLN A 34 5.43 -2.87 -19.07
N GLU A 35 4.15 -3.17 -19.30
CA GLU A 35 3.33 -2.53 -20.32
C GLU A 35 3.22 -1.02 -20.09
N ALA A 36 3.21 -0.57 -18.83
CA ALA A 36 3.19 0.85 -18.50
C ALA A 36 4.51 1.54 -18.81
N ILE A 37 5.64 0.84 -18.62
CA ILE A 37 6.97 1.36 -18.95
C ILE A 37 7.12 1.45 -20.47
N SER A 38 6.82 0.36 -21.17
CA SER A 38 6.97 0.28 -22.63
C SER A 38 6.03 1.22 -23.39
N ALA A 39 4.85 1.54 -22.83
CA ALA A 39 3.94 2.53 -23.42
C ALA A 39 4.52 3.96 -23.47
N CYS A 40 5.60 4.24 -22.73
CA CYS A 40 6.28 5.53 -22.72
C CYS A 40 7.66 5.51 -23.41
N GLU A 41 8.07 4.38 -24.01
CA GLU A 41 9.31 4.31 -24.78
C GLU A 41 9.23 5.23 -26.01
N GLY A 42 10.14 6.20 -26.09
CA GLY A 42 10.18 7.19 -27.18
C GLY A 42 9.20 8.36 -27.03
N LEU A 43 8.46 8.44 -25.91
CA LEU A 43 7.61 9.58 -25.54
C LEU A 43 8.30 10.46 -24.49
N ASN A 44 7.83 11.70 -24.35
CA ASN A 44 8.33 12.64 -23.35
C ASN A 44 7.41 12.69 -22.13
N SER A 45 7.92 13.28 -21.04
CA SER A 45 7.08 13.54 -19.86
C SER A 45 5.91 14.46 -20.23
N GLY A 46 4.71 14.08 -19.85
CA GLY A 46 3.47 14.80 -20.22
C GLY A 46 2.82 14.34 -21.53
N ASP A 47 3.47 13.47 -22.33
CA ASP A 47 2.84 12.92 -23.53
C ASP A 47 1.71 11.95 -23.17
N THR A 48 0.68 11.93 -24.02
CA THR A 48 -0.44 10.99 -23.87
C THR A 48 0.00 9.60 -24.32
N CYS A 49 -0.30 8.59 -23.50
CA CYS A 49 0.03 7.20 -23.76
C CYS A 49 -1.22 6.33 -23.57
N ASN A 50 -1.26 5.21 -24.30
CA ASN A 50 -2.32 4.21 -24.20
C ASN A 50 -1.68 2.83 -24.00
N MET A 51 -2.16 2.11 -23.00
CA MET A 51 -1.64 0.79 -22.64
C MET A 51 -2.77 -0.18 -22.35
N THR A 52 -2.52 -1.47 -22.59
CA THR A 52 -3.45 -2.53 -22.20
C THR A 52 -2.96 -3.15 -20.89
N THR A 53 -3.83 -3.20 -19.89
CA THR A 53 -3.51 -3.86 -18.62
C THR A 53 -3.40 -5.37 -18.82
N PRO A 54 -2.71 -6.09 -17.92
CA PRO A 54 -2.67 -7.56 -17.94
C PRO A 54 -4.05 -8.22 -17.84
N ARG A 55 -5.10 -7.49 -17.43
CA ARG A 55 -6.48 -7.96 -17.35
C ARG A 55 -7.26 -7.80 -18.67
N GLY A 56 -6.67 -7.15 -19.67
CA GLY A 56 -7.27 -6.91 -20.99
C GLY A 56 -7.93 -5.54 -21.14
N ASP A 57 -7.96 -4.72 -20.09
CA ASP A 57 -8.53 -3.37 -20.17
C ASP A 57 -7.56 -2.39 -20.85
N SER A 58 -8.01 -1.63 -21.85
CA SER A 58 -7.23 -0.53 -22.42
C SER A 58 -7.44 0.76 -21.62
N LEU A 59 -6.34 1.36 -21.18
CA LEU A 59 -6.32 2.56 -20.37
C LEU A 59 -5.49 3.64 -21.05
N ASN A 60 -5.99 4.87 -21.00
CA ASN A 60 -5.28 6.06 -21.45
C ASN A 60 -4.72 6.82 -20.25
N GLY A 61 -3.52 7.36 -20.43
CA GLY A 61 -2.77 8.03 -19.39
C GLY A 61 -1.80 9.06 -19.94
N THR A 62 -0.86 9.43 -19.09
CA THR A 62 0.20 10.38 -19.39
C THR A 62 1.53 9.84 -18.89
N CYS A 63 2.57 9.94 -19.70
CA CYS A 63 3.90 9.50 -19.33
C CYS A 63 4.49 10.38 -18.24
N GLN A 64 4.76 9.81 -17.07
CA GLN A 64 5.32 10.52 -15.92
C GLN A 64 6.24 9.61 -15.10
N ASN A 65 7.12 10.24 -14.32
CA ASN A 65 7.94 9.56 -13.33
C ASN A 65 7.08 9.16 -12.12
N THR A 66 7.37 7.99 -11.55
CA THR A 66 6.84 7.59 -10.23
C THR A 66 7.30 8.57 -9.13
N PRO A 67 6.63 8.65 -7.95
CA PRO A 67 7.00 9.59 -6.89
C PRO A 67 8.39 9.32 -6.31
N ASP A 68 8.84 8.07 -6.38
CA ASP A 68 10.21 7.68 -6.00
C ASP A 68 11.23 7.80 -7.14
N ASP A 69 10.82 8.36 -8.30
CA ASP A 69 11.61 8.63 -9.50
C ASP A 69 12.35 7.40 -10.09
N LYS A 70 11.90 6.19 -9.77
CA LYS A 70 12.56 4.95 -10.23
C LYS A 70 12.07 4.49 -11.59
N TYR A 71 10.86 4.83 -11.99
CA TYR A 71 10.25 4.35 -13.22
C TYR A 71 9.59 5.49 -13.98
N PHE A 72 9.73 5.47 -15.31
CA PHE A 72 9.00 6.33 -16.24
C PHE A 72 7.90 5.50 -16.88
N VAL A 73 6.64 5.84 -16.59
CA VAL A 73 5.50 4.97 -16.88
C VAL A 73 4.30 5.74 -17.40
N CYS A 74 3.46 5.03 -18.14
CA CYS A 74 2.16 5.52 -18.58
C CYS A 74 1.18 5.49 -17.40
N MET A 75 0.86 6.67 -16.87
CA MET A 75 0.02 6.80 -15.69
C MET A 75 -1.42 7.17 -16.07
N PRO A 76 -2.42 6.32 -15.77
CA PRO A 76 -3.80 6.59 -16.13
C PRO A 76 -4.40 7.74 -15.32
N LYS A 77 -5.25 8.54 -15.98
CA LYS A 77 -5.98 9.64 -15.32
C LYS A 77 -6.91 9.07 -14.24
N GLY A 78 -6.69 9.44 -12.97
CA GLY A 78 -7.48 8.99 -11.83
C GLY A 78 -6.71 8.17 -10.79
N MET A 79 -5.48 7.78 -11.09
CA MET A 79 -4.49 7.50 -10.05
C MET A 79 -3.74 8.82 -9.81
N GLU A 80 -4.23 9.65 -8.91
CA GLU A 80 -3.42 10.73 -8.32
C GLU A 80 -2.70 10.12 -7.11
N TRP A 81 -1.40 10.37 -6.96
CA TRP A 81 -0.55 9.76 -5.93
C TRP A 81 -0.92 10.18 -4.50
#